data_AF-A0AAD7DLF9-F1
#
_entry.id   AF-A0AAD7DLF9-F1
#
_cell.length_a   1.000
_cell.length_b   1.000
_cell.length_c   1.000
_cell.angle_alpha   90.00
_cell.angle_beta   90.00
_cell.angle_gamma   90.00
#
_symmetry.space_group_name_H-M   'P 1'
#
loop_
_entity.id
_entity.type
_entity.pdbx_description
1 polymer ?
#
loop_
_entity_poly.entity_id
_entity_poly.type
_entity_poly.pdbx_seq_one_letter_code
_entity_poly.pdbx_strand_id
1 'polypeptide(L)'
;MRTASLGLVTLILAVNVLSVRAWIHPGILHKLSDISRMSSYITAGLAGTNSPQYQDYLLFAADKFSSDAYQMSTPVATLTSRASFEADATAAYQNALMWKLTGIQLHAAKSISIMNAWSGTLKSVDPNYLDMQLASSLGPFMMTNAAEIIRYTSAGWTASGISSFSSMLNNVFYPRLNNHTGVQYQANVGTGNTKALMAFGVFTENTTMYNEAISLYSNEKCSGLALDISATGQSSESGRDQGHVQLGLGNLAESCQIAWLQGTNDLFSLLSNRLLTGYEYTAKYNLGNTVAYDATFQRCDANLLGGPFNVISTTGRGTFRPIYELAYAHYVSLGGLSMPFSLQIINKVGTEEGNTSPADGSGWGTLKYRL
;
A
#
# COMPACT_ATOMS: atom_id res chain seq x y z
N MET A 1 -55.97 22.89 54.94
CA MET A 1 -55.18 21.75 54.41
C MET A 1 -55.03 21.91 52.91
N ARG A 2 -53.85 22.31 52.43
CA ARG A 2 -53.44 22.19 51.04
C ARG A 2 -51.98 21.75 51.05
N THR A 3 -51.74 20.52 50.63
CA THR A 3 -50.43 19.90 50.49
C THR A 3 -49.88 20.20 49.09
N ALA A 4 -48.66 20.73 49.02
CA ALA A 4 -47.94 20.94 47.77
C ALA A 4 -47.08 19.71 47.48
N SER A 5 -47.22 19.11 46.30
CA SER A 5 -46.38 18.03 45.80
C SER A 5 -45.24 18.60 44.96
N LEU A 6 -43.99 18.42 45.40
CA LEU A 6 -42.80 18.66 44.56
C LEU A 6 -42.57 17.43 43.68
N GLY A 7 -42.63 17.61 42.36
CA GLY A 7 -42.21 16.62 41.38
C GLY A 7 -40.68 16.64 41.21
N LEU A 8 -40.05 15.48 41.39
CA LEU A 8 -38.63 15.29 41.15
C LEU A 8 -38.40 15.05 39.65
N VAL A 9 -37.73 15.96 38.95
CA VAL A 9 -37.30 15.77 37.55
C VAL A 9 -35.92 15.12 37.57
N THR A 10 -35.84 13.86 37.15
CA THR A 10 -34.56 13.15 36.98
C THR A 10 -33.99 13.48 35.60
N LEU A 11 -32.89 14.25 35.57
CA LEU A 11 -32.15 14.54 34.35
C LEU A 11 -31.23 13.36 34.02
N ILE A 12 -31.56 12.57 33.00
CA ILE A 12 -30.69 11.51 32.49
C ILE A 12 -29.63 12.17 31.60
N LEU A 13 -28.40 12.31 32.09
CA LEU A 13 -27.25 12.64 31.25
C LEU A 13 -26.92 11.42 30.38
N ALA A 14 -27.22 11.52 29.07
CA ALA A 14 -26.65 10.62 28.08
C ALA A 14 -25.16 10.95 27.91
N VAL A 15 -24.31 10.19 28.60
CA VAL A 15 -22.86 10.20 28.33
C VAL A 15 -22.66 9.50 26.98
N ASN A 16 -22.46 10.28 25.92
CA ASN A 16 -21.93 9.76 24.67
C ASN A 16 -20.49 9.34 24.92
N VAL A 17 -20.29 8.08 25.33
CA VAL A 17 -18.98 7.46 25.29
C VAL A 17 -18.63 7.32 23.81
N LEU A 18 -17.85 8.26 23.29
CA LEU A 18 -17.18 8.08 22.00
C LEU A 18 -16.34 6.81 22.14
N SER A 19 -16.80 5.71 21.55
CA SER A 19 -16.02 4.48 21.46
C SER A 19 -14.76 4.80 20.68
N VAL A 20 -13.61 4.83 21.35
CA VAL A 20 -12.32 4.79 20.68
C VAL A 20 -12.28 3.45 19.97
N ARG A 21 -12.41 3.46 18.64
CA ARG A 21 -12.32 2.23 17.85
C ARG A 21 -10.90 1.68 18.02
N ALA A 22 -10.79 0.45 18.52
CA ALA A 22 -9.52 -0.23 18.60
C ALA A 22 -8.92 -0.44 17.19
N TRP A 23 -7.60 -0.31 17.09
CA TRP A 23 -6.86 -0.63 15.86
C TRP A 23 -7.04 -2.10 15.49
N ILE A 24 -7.19 -2.37 14.20
CA ILE A 24 -7.30 -3.73 13.68
C ILE A 24 -5.92 -4.23 13.26
N HIS A 25 -5.52 -5.40 13.77
CA HIS A 25 -4.20 -5.97 13.54
C HIS A 25 -4.25 -7.49 13.25
N PRO A 26 -3.42 -8.00 12.31
CA PRO A 26 -2.83 -7.24 11.21
C PRO A 26 -3.91 -6.44 10.47
N GLY A 27 -3.59 -5.20 10.07
CA GLY A 27 -4.59 -4.35 9.40
C GLY A 27 -3.99 -3.28 8.49
N ILE A 28 -2.81 -3.52 7.94
CA ILE A 28 -2.23 -2.70 6.88
C ILE A 28 -2.75 -3.18 5.51
N LEU A 29 -2.09 -4.14 4.85
CA LEU A 29 -2.62 -4.72 3.60
C LEU A 29 -3.46 -5.98 3.81
N HIS A 30 -3.34 -6.64 4.96
CA HIS A 30 -3.99 -7.92 5.25
C HIS A 30 -4.57 -7.97 6.66
N LYS A 31 -5.74 -8.60 6.78
CA LYS A 31 -6.25 -9.18 8.03
C LYS A 31 -5.89 -10.67 8.13
N LEU A 32 -6.06 -11.25 9.32
CA LEU A 32 -5.94 -12.70 9.51
C LEU A 32 -6.88 -13.50 8.61
N SER A 33 -8.06 -12.96 8.29
CA SER A 33 -9.00 -13.58 7.35
C SER A 33 -8.47 -13.63 5.92
N ASP A 34 -7.76 -12.60 5.48
CA ASP A 34 -7.13 -12.57 4.14
C ASP A 34 -6.02 -13.62 4.06
N ILE A 35 -5.21 -13.72 5.11
CA ILE A 35 -4.17 -14.74 5.22
C ILE A 35 -4.78 -16.14 5.25
N SER A 36 -5.87 -16.34 5.98
CA SER A 36 -6.58 -17.63 6.03
C SER A 36 -7.15 -18.02 4.66
N ARG A 37 -7.64 -17.04 3.88
CA ARG A 37 -8.06 -17.26 2.49
C ARG A 37 -6.89 -17.64 1.58
N MET A 38 -5.75 -16.97 1.69
CA MET A 38 -4.54 -17.38 0.96
C MET A 38 -4.15 -18.82 1.31
N SER A 39 -4.12 -19.19 2.59
CA SER A 39 -3.83 -20.55 3.05
C SER A 39 -4.83 -21.60 2.54
N SER A 40 -6.10 -21.25 2.33
CA SER A 40 -7.09 -22.19 1.80
C SER A 40 -6.83 -22.55 0.33
N TYR A 41 -6.40 -21.58 -0.49
CA TYR A 41 -5.98 -21.85 -1.87
C TYR A 41 -4.78 -22.79 -1.93
N ILE A 42 -3.82 -22.63 -1.01
CA ILE A 42 -2.64 -23.49 -0.93
C ILE A 42 -3.03 -24.90 -0.49
N THR A 43 -3.87 -25.02 0.53
CA THR A 43 -4.37 -26.32 1.02
C THR A 43 -5.12 -27.07 -0.07
N ALA A 44 -6.00 -26.38 -0.80
CA ALA A 44 -6.73 -26.96 -1.92
C ALA A 44 -5.78 -27.38 -3.06
N GLY A 45 -4.77 -26.56 -3.37
CA GLY A 45 -3.71 -26.85 -4.33
C GLY A 45 -2.92 -28.11 -4.02
N LEU A 46 -2.47 -28.24 -2.77
CA LEU A 46 -1.77 -29.43 -2.29
C LEU A 46 -2.65 -30.69 -2.31
N ALA A 47 -3.97 -30.52 -2.19
CA ALA A 47 -4.95 -31.59 -2.36
C ALA A 47 -5.32 -31.88 -3.83
N GLY A 48 -4.68 -31.21 -4.80
CA GLY A 48 -4.84 -31.44 -6.24
C GLY A 48 -5.79 -30.45 -6.96
N THR A 49 -6.32 -29.44 -6.28
CA THR A 49 -7.18 -28.41 -6.91
C THR A 49 -6.33 -27.33 -7.57
N ASN A 50 -6.29 -27.30 -8.89
CA ASN A 50 -5.59 -26.24 -9.60
C ASN A 50 -6.40 -24.92 -9.59
N SER A 51 -5.80 -23.82 -9.14
CA SER A 51 -6.38 -22.48 -9.21
C SER A 51 -5.30 -21.44 -9.56
N PRO A 52 -5.68 -20.30 -10.18
CA PRO A 52 -4.72 -19.22 -10.43
C PRO A 52 -4.01 -18.73 -9.18
N GLN A 53 -4.70 -18.71 -8.02
CA GLN A 53 -4.13 -18.31 -6.74
C GLN A 53 -3.08 -19.30 -6.24
N TYR A 54 -3.30 -20.61 -6.44
CA TYR A 54 -2.31 -21.61 -6.11
C TYR A 54 -1.10 -21.54 -7.05
N GLN A 55 -1.32 -21.30 -8.36
CA GLN A 55 -0.21 -21.08 -9.31
C GLN A 55 0.61 -19.84 -8.96
N ASP A 56 -0.04 -18.74 -8.59
CA ASP A 56 0.65 -17.53 -8.12
C ASP A 56 1.41 -17.79 -6.81
N TYR A 57 0.87 -18.62 -5.90
CA TYR A 57 1.62 -19.06 -4.72
C TYR A 57 2.87 -19.88 -5.07
N LEU A 58 2.83 -20.76 -6.07
CA LEU A 58 4.00 -21.52 -6.48
C LEU A 58 5.11 -20.60 -7.01
N LEU A 59 4.75 -19.57 -7.78
CA LEU A 59 5.68 -18.53 -8.24
C LEU A 59 6.20 -17.69 -7.08
N PHE A 60 5.31 -17.27 -6.18
CA PHE A 60 5.66 -16.54 -4.97
C PHE A 60 6.67 -17.31 -4.10
N ALA A 61 6.40 -18.59 -3.84
CA ALA A 61 7.26 -19.45 -3.02
C ALA A 61 8.63 -19.72 -3.68
N ALA A 62 8.69 -19.70 -5.01
CA ALA A 62 9.92 -19.87 -5.78
C ALA A 62 10.75 -18.57 -5.91
N ASP A 63 10.16 -17.40 -5.63
CA ASP A 63 10.85 -16.13 -5.73
C ASP A 63 12.02 -16.03 -4.74
N LYS A 64 13.12 -15.40 -5.16
CA LYS A 64 14.33 -15.27 -4.33
C LYS A 64 14.07 -14.53 -3.02
N PHE A 65 13.09 -13.62 -2.97
CA PHE A 65 12.74 -12.85 -1.79
C PHE A 65 11.89 -13.67 -0.81
N SER A 66 11.22 -14.74 -1.25
CA SER A 66 10.48 -15.68 -0.39
C SER A 66 11.37 -16.70 0.31
N SER A 67 12.62 -16.85 -0.09
CA SER A 67 13.54 -17.81 0.52
C SER A 67 13.92 -17.42 1.96
N ASP A 68 13.83 -18.36 2.90
CA ASP A 68 14.39 -18.21 4.25
C ASP A 68 15.93 -18.19 4.26
N ALA A 69 16.56 -18.58 3.14
CA ALA A 69 17.99 -18.46 2.90
C ALA A 69 18.38 -17.15 2.20
N TYR A 70 17.45 -16.20 2.00
CA TYR A 70 17.71 -14.90 1.39
C TYR A 70 18.91 -14.20 2.05
N GLN A 71 19.83 -13.71 1.22
CA GLN A 71 21.02 -12.99 1.65
C GLN A 71 20.72 -11.49 1.71
N MET A 72 20.58 -10.99 2.93
CA MET A 72 20.31 -9.58 3.20
C MET A 72 21.52 -8.71 2.87
N SER A 73 21.27 -7.47 2.45
CA SER A 73 22.32 -6.47 2.32
C SER A 73 22.90 -6.07 3.69
N THR A 74 24.09 -5.47 3.71
CA THR A 74 24.62 -4.87 4.94
C THR A 74 23.85 -3.57 5.25
N PRO A 75 23.16 -3.45 6.40
CA PRO A 75 22.49 -2.22 6.76
C PRO A 75 23.47 -1.05 6.89
N VAL A 76 23.04 0.13 6.48
CA VAL A 76 23.84 1.36 6.54
C VAL A 76 23.26 2.34 7.55
N ALA A 77 24.12 3.15 8.18
CA ALA A 77 23.67 4.17 9.13
C ALA A 77 22.93 5.33 8.44
N THR A 78 23.31 5.66 7.21
CA THR A 78 22.67 6.69 6.38
C THR A 78 22.28 6.07 5.05
N LEU A 79 20.99 6.15 4.70
CA LEU A 79 20.49 5.67 3.42
C LEU A 79 20.75 6.72 2.32
N THR A 80 21.65 6.39 1.38
CA THR A 80 21.98 7.23 0.20
C THR A 80 21.45 6.64 -1.11
N SER A 81 20.88 5.44 -1.05
CA SER A 81 20.24 4.74 -2.16
C SER A 81 19.17 3.82 -1.62
N ARG A 82 18.04 3.69 -2.33
CA ARG A 82 16.91 2.85 -1.92
C ARG A 82 17.11 1.35 -2.16
N ALA A 83 17.93 0.98 -3.15
CA ALA A 83 17.92 -0.38 -3.73
C ALA A 83 18.11 -1.52 -2.72
N SER A 84 19.12 -1.42 -1.84
CA SER A 84 19.41 -2.44 -0.83
C SER A 84 18.30 -2.57 0.20
N PHE A 85 17.78 -1.44 0.69
CA PHE A 85 16.68 -1.43 1.66
C PHE A 85 15.40 -2.01 1.05
N GLU A 86 15.06 -1.64 -0.19
CA GLU A 86 13.85 -2.11 -0.88
C GLU A 86 13.89 -3.61 -1.19
N ALA A 87 15.06 -4.13 -1.59
CA ALA A 87 15.26 -5.57 -1.76
C ALA A 87 15.05 -6.34 -0.45
N ASP A 88 15.65 -5.85 0.63
CA ASP A 88 15.52 -6.46 1.95
C ASP A 88 14.10 -6.33 2.53
N ALA A 89 13.44 -5.19 2.31
CA ALA A 89 12.04 -4.98 2.67
C ALA A 89 11.10 -5.94 1.95
N THR A 90 11.36 -6.17 0.66
CA THR A 90 10.64 -7.17 -0.15
C THR A 90 10.84 -8.56 0.43
N ALA A 91 12.09 -8.94 0.74
CA ALA A 91 12.38 -10.22 1.38
C ALA A 91 11.69 -10.39 2.74
N ALA A 92 11.70 -9.34 3.57
CA ALA A 92 11.08 -9.39 4.89
C ALA A 92 9.57 -9.60 4.79
N TYR A 93 8.90 -8.92 3.86
CA TYR A 93 7.45 -9.04 3.67
C TYR A 93 7.05 -10.38 3.06
N GLN A 94 7.75 -10.84 2.03
CA GLN A 94 7.49 -12.15 1.45
C GLN A 94 7.75 -13.28 2.46
N ASN A 95 8.83 -13.21 3.24
CA ASN A 95 9.08 -14.16 4.32
C ASN A 95 8.03 -14.08 5.45
N ALA A 96 7.51 -12.89 5.79
CA ALA A 96 6.43 -12.78 6.78
C ALA A 96 5.14 -13.47 6.30
N LEU A 97 4.83 -13.38 5.00
CA LEU A 97 3.73 -14.13 4.40
C LEU A 97 4.05 -15.64 4.37
N MET A 98 5.24 -16.06 3.91
CA MET A 98 5.64 -17.47 3.90
C MET A 98 5.55 -18.11 5.29
N TRP A 99 5.93 -17.40 6.36
CA TRP A 99 5.72 -17.84 7.74
C TRP A 99 4.26 -18.23 7.98
N LYS A 100 3.31 -17.38 7.57
CA LYS A 100 1.89 -17.64 7.78
C LYS A 100 1.29 -18.66 6.86
N LEU A 101 1.77 -18.75 5.63
CA LEU A 101 1.27 -19.68 4.65
C LEU A 101 1.77 -21.11 4.90
N THR A 102 2.98 -21.28 5.47
CA THR A 102 3.63 -22.59 5.65
C THR A 102 3.75 -23.04 7.10
N GLY A 103 3.75 -22.12 8.07
CA GLY A 103 4.07 -22.41 9.47
C GLY A 103 5.56 -22.68 9.75
N ILE A 104 6.45 -22.49 8.76
CA ILE A 104 7.89 -22.74 8.92
C ILE A 104 8.55 -21.55 9.61
N GLN A 105 9.05 -21.77 10.83
CA GLN A 105 9.63 -20.73 11.69
C GLN A 105 10.85 -20.01 11.09
N LEU A 106 11.58 -20.64 10.17
CA LEU A 106 12.74 -20.04 9.50
C LEU A 106 12.37 -18.79 8.69
N HIS A 107 11.18 -18.76 8.07
CA HIS A 107 10.70 -17.57 7.37
C HIS A 107 10.42 -16.41 8.35
N ALA A 108 9.79 -16.69 9.49
CA ALA A 108 9.59 -15.69 10.54
C ALA A 108 10.94 -15.16 11.05
N ALA A 109 11.90 -16.05 11.30
CA ALA A 109 13.25 -15.67 11.73
C ALA A 109 13.97 -14.81 10.69
N LYS A 110 13.86 -15.12 9.40
CA LYS A 110 14.42 -14.31 8.31
C LYS A 110 13.82 -12.90 8.31
N SER A 111 12.49 -12.80 8.33
CA SER A 111 11.80 -11.50 8.36
C SER A 111 12.21 -10.66 9.58
N ILE A 112 12.21 -11.26 10.77
CA ILE A 112 12.65 -10.60 12.02
C ILE A 112 14.12 -10.16 11.93
N SER A 113 15.00 -11.00 11.39
CA SER A 113 16.43 -10.68 11.28
C SER A 113 16.66 -9.45 10.41
N ILE A 114 15.92 -9.32 9.31
CA ILE A 114 16.02 -8.18 8.41
C ILE A 114 15.54 -6.90 9.10
N MET A 115 14.35 -6.95 9.69
CA MET A 115 13.76 -5.79 10.37
C MET A 115 14.64 -5.29 11.52
N ASN A 116 15.15 -6.21 12.34
CA ASN A 116 16.02 -5.87 13.48
C ASN A 116 17.38 -5.33 13.03
N ALA A 117 17.96 -5.87 11.95
CA ALA A 117 19.26 -5.41 11.47
C ALA A 117 19.18 -3.97 10.94
N TRP A 118 18.15 -3.66 10.15
CA TRP A 118 17.91 -2.30 9.67
C TRP A 118 17.53 -1.34 10.80
N SER A 119 16.61 -1.72 11.68
CA SER A 119 16.18 -0.84 12.78
C SER A 119 17.26 -0.60 13.84
N GLY A 120 18.20 -1.54 14.00
CA GLY A 120 19.37 -1.39 14.86
C GLY A 120 20.41 -0.42 14.30
N THR A 121 20.61 -0.40 12.98
CA THR A 121 21.70 0.32 12.33
C THR A 121 21.30 1.65 11.70
N LEU A 122 20.17 1.72 11.00
CA LEU A 122 19.78 2.91 10.24
C LEU A 122 19.45 4.09 11.17
N LYS A 123 19.99 5.27 10.87
CA LYS A 123 19.84 6.50 11.66
C LYS A 123 19.30 7.67 10.85
N SER A 124 19.48 7.70 9.53
CA SER A 124 19.00 8.78 8.67
C SER A 124 18.85 8.35 7.22
N VAL A 125 18.07 9.12 6.47
CA VAL A 125 18.13 9.16 5.00
C VAL A 125 18.89 10.44 4.63
N ASP A 126 19.79 10.37 3.65
CA ASP A 126 20.56 11.52 3.19
C ASP A 126 19.63 12.63 2.68
N PRO A 127 19.66 13.84 3.26
CA PRO A 127 18.80 14.94 2.84
C PRO A 127 19.08 15.45 1.42
N ASN A 128 20.25 15.14 0.85
CA ASN A 128 20.61 15.53 -0.52
C ASN A 128 20.24 14.45 -1.56
N TYR A 129 19.73 13.29 -1.12
CA TYR A 129 19.32 12.24 -2.03
C TYR A 129 18.03 12.66 -2.74
N LEU A 130 18.06 12.75 -4.08
CA LEU A 130 16.90 13.19 -4.87
C LEU A 130 15.63 12.33 -4.65
N ASP A 131 15.82 11.04 -4.39
CA ASP A 131 14.74 10.08 -4.11
C ASP A 131 14.47 9.92 -2.60
N MET A 132 14.95 10.83 -1.72
CA MET A 132 14.82 10.70 -0.26
C MET A 132 13.39 10.38 0.20
N GLN A 133 12.37 11.00 -0.40
CA GLN A 133 10.97 10.71 -0.05
C GLN A 133 10.54 9.30 -0.46
N LEU A 134 10.91 8.84 -1.66
CA LEU A 134 10.64 7.47 -2.12
C LEU A 134 11.38 6.44 -1.27
N ALA A 135 12.65 6.71 -0.95
CA ALA A 135 13.46 5.92 -0.04
C ALA A 135 12.86 5.83 1.37
N SER A 136 12.04 6.82 1.75
CA SER A 136 11.34 6.87 3.04
C SER A 136 9.91 6.33 3.01
N SER A 137 9.38 5.99 1.84
CA SER A 137 7.98 5.58 1.68
C SER A 137 7.78 4.18 1.10
N LEU A 138 8.40 3.82 -0.03
CA LEU A 138 8.09 2.57 -0.74
C LEU A 138 8.63 1.33 0.00
N GLY A 139 9.95 1.21 0.12
CA GLY A 139 10.59 0.17 0.93
C GLY A 139 10.06 0.13 2.37
N PRO A 140 10.03 1.27 3.08
CA PRO A 140 9.53 1.33 4.45
C PRO A 140 8.08 0.84 4.60
N PHE A 141 7.17 1.21 3.69
CA PHE A 141 5.80 0.67 3.65
C PHE A 141 5.78 -0.86 3.56
N MET A 142 6.60 -1.44 2.70
CA MET A 142 6.70 -2.88 2.53
C MET A 142 7.24 -3.55 3.80
N MET A 143 8.28 -2.99 4.41
CA MET A 143 8.86 -3.47 5.66
C MET A 143 7.85 -3.37 6.82
N THR A 144 7.01 -2.33 6.87
CA THR A 144 5.96 -2.21 7.89
C THR A 144 4.87 -3.27 7.73
N ASN A 145 4.52 -3.68 6.50
CA ASN A 145 3.63 -4.81 6.30
C ASN A 145 4.22 -6.13 6.82
N ALA A 146 5.53 -6.34 6.67
CA ALA A 146 6.23 -7.47 7.28
C ALA A 146 6.13 -7.42 8.81
N ALA A 147 6.44 -6.27 9.40
CA ALA A 147 6.41 -6.03 10.84
C ALA A 147 5.03 -6.29 11.43
N GLU A 148 3.98 -5.82 10.76
CA GLU A 148 2.59 -6.02 11.15
C GLU A 148 2.21 -7.50 11.22
N ILE A 149 2.51 -8.27 10.17
CA ILE A 149 2.25 -9.72 10.16
C ILE A 149 3.02 -10.41 11.28
N ILE A 150 4.32 -10.14 11.41
CA ILE A 150 5.18 -10.78 12.40
C ILE A 150 4.73 -10.48 13.83
N ARG A 151 4.44 -9.20 14.14
CA ARG A 151 4.03 -8.75 15.47
C ARG A 151 2.74 -9.41 15.93
N TYR A 152 1.77 -9.56 15.04
CA TYR A 152 0.42 -10.00 15.41
C TYR A 152 0.11 -11.45 15.03
N THR A 153 1.14 -12.28 14.84
CA THR A 153 0.96 -13.71 14.53
C THR A 153 1.84 -14.66 15.34
N SER A 154 2.25 -14.23 16.54
CA SER A 154 3.03 -15.05 17.48
C SER A 154 4.35 -15.57 16.91
N ALA A 155 4.98 -14.80 16.01
CA ALA A 155 6.23 -15.18 15.34
C ALA A 155 7.48 -15.14 16.24
N GLY A 156 7.34 -14.65 17.49
CA GLY A 156 8.45 -14.55 18.45
C GLY A 156 9.27 -13.26 18.36
N TRP A 157 8.75 -12.19 17.75
CA TRP A 157 9.44 -10.91 17.69
C TRP A 157 9.47 -10.22 19.06
N THR A 158 10.65 -9.78 19.49
CA THR A 158 10.86 -9.25 20.83
C THR A 158 10.31 -7.82 20.96
N ALA A 159 9.89 -7.45 22.17
CA ALA A 159 9.45 -6.09 22.47
C ALA A 159 10.52 -5.03 22.16
N SER A 160 11.81 -5.36 22.36
CA SER A 160 12.93 -4.48 22.00
C SER A 160 13.06 -4.30 20.48
N GLY A 161 12.88 -5.36 19.70
CA GLY A 161 12.87 -5.29 18.23
C GLY A 161 11.72 -4.44 17.72
N ILE A 162 10.50 -4.65 18.24
CA ILE A 162 9.32 -3.84 17.93
C ILE A 162 9.59 -2.35 18.23
N SER A 163 10.12 -2.03 19.41
CA SER A 163 10.43 -0.66 19.82
C SER A 163 11.50 0.01 18.94
N SER A 164 12.57 -0.73 18.60
CA SER A 164 13.60 -0.26 17.67
C SER A 164 13.02 0.01 16.28
N PHE A 165 12.16 -0.86 15.78
CA PHE A 165 11.50 -0.69 14.49
C PHE A 165 10.54 0.51 14.48
N SER A 166 9.69 0.65 15.49
CA SER A 166 8.82 1.82 15.65
C SER A 166 9.63 3.13 15.71
N SER A 167 10.77 3.11 16.38
CA SER A 167 11.69 4.26 16.43
C SER A 167 12.27 4.61 15.06
N MET A 168 12.61 3.60 14.24
CA MET A 168 13.06 3.82 12.86
C MET A 168 11.94 4.47 12.02
N LEU A 169 10.71 3.98 12.09
CA LEU A 169 9.57 4.59 11.37
C LEU A 169 9.38 6.06 11.77
N ASN A 170 9.32 6.33 13.08
CA ASN A 170 9.01 7.66 13.62
C ASN A 170 10.13 8.69 13.44
N ASN A 171 11.39 8.27 13.57
CA ASN A 171 12.53 9.21 13.65
C ASN A 171 13.33 9.29 12.34
N VAL A 172 13.32 8.23 11.54
CA VAL A 172 14.09 8.18 10.28
C VAL A 172 13.22 8.49 9.08
N PHE A 173 12.07 7.82 8.95
CA PHE A 173 11.26 7.88 7.73
C PHE A 173 10.15 8.93 7.77
N TYR A 174 9.34 8.96 8.84
CA TYR A 174 8.24 9.91 8.97
C TYR A 174 8.66 11.38 8.72
N PRO A 175 9.76 11.91 9.27
CA PRO A 175 10.19 13.29 9.04
C PRO A 175 10.66 13.60 7.61
N ARG A 176 10.68 12.60 6.72
CA ARG A 176 11.09 12.71 5.32
C ARG A 176 9.93 12.61 4.34
N LEU A 177 8.72 12.36 4.82
CA LEU A 177 7.53 12.34 3.98
C LEU A 177 7.08 13.77 3.66
N ASN A 178 6.43 13.94 2.50
CA ASN A 178 6.09 15.23 1.87
C ASN A 178 5.62 16.32 2.85
N ASN A 179 4.64 16.03 3.70
CA ASN A 179 4.06 17.02 4.64
C ASN A 179 5.07 17.59 5.66
N HIS A 180 6.18 16.90 5.93
CA HIS A 180 7.18 17.32 6.93
C HIS A 180 8.42 17.97 6.33
N THR A 181 8.63 17.83 5.02
CA THR A 181 9.77 18.43 4.33
C THR A 181 9.43 19.80 3.73
N GLY A 182 8.13 20.06 3.47
CA GLY A 182 7.69 21.23 2.72
C GLY A 182 8.08 21.19 1.24
N VAL A 183 8.73 20.11 0.77
CA VAL A 183 9.15 19.94 -0.61
C VAL A 183 8.06 19.20 -1.37
N GLN A 184 7.49 19.91 -2.34
CA GLN A 184 6.44 19.41 -3.21
C GLN A 184 7.08 18.55 -4.33
N TYR A 185 6.68 17.29 -4.43
CA TYR A 185 7.13 16.38 -5.49
C TYR A 185 5.94 15.81 -6.28
N GLN A 186 6.28 15.07 -7.34
CA GLN A 186 5.38 14.49 -8.34
C GLN A 186 4.30 13.58 -7.75
N ALA A 187 3.21 13.37 -8.49
CA ALA A 187 2.03 12.64 -8.00
C ALA A 187 2.36 11.23 -7.49
N ASN A 188 3.24 10.50 -8.18
CA ASN A 188 3.67 9.16 -7.77
C ASN A 188 4.45 9.13 -6.44
N VAL A 189 5.17 10.21 -6.11
CA VAL A 189 5.91 10.33 -4.84
C VAL A 189 4.93 10.61 -3.70
N GLY A 190 4.01 11.55 -3.90
CA GLY A 190 3.02 11.91 -2.89
C GLY A 190 2.05 10.77 -2.56
N THR A 191 1.61 9.98 -3.54
CA THR A 191 0.80 8.77 -3.30
C THR A 191 1.58 7.71 -2.51
N GLY A 192 2.87 7.52 -2.80
CA GLY A 192 3.76 6.63 -2.05
C GLY A 192 3.92 7.07 -0.59
N ASN A 193 4.13 8.37 -0.35
CA ASN A 193 4.21 8.93 0.99
C ASN A 193 2.91 8.73 1.78
N THR A 194 1.75 8.88 1.13
CA THR A 194 0.44 8.72 1.75
C THR A 194 0.22 7.30 2.26
N LYS A 195 0.50 6.27 1.43
CA LYS A 195 0.35 4.86 1.86
C LYS A 195 1.31 4.50 2.98
N ALA A 196 2.55 5.00 2.93
CA ALA A 196 3.56 4.75 3.96
C ALA A 196 3.14 5.35 5.30
N LEU A 197 2.71 6.61 5.28
CA LEU A 197 2.23 7.31 6.47
C LEU A 197 1.05 6.59 7.12
N MET A 198 0.10 6.10 6.31
CA MET A 198 -1.04 5.34 6.81
C MET A 198 -0.62 4.02 7.45
N ALA A 199 0.29 3.28 6.81
CA ALA A 199 0.84 2.03 7.35
C ALA A 199 1.61 2.25 8.66
N PHE A 200 2.41 3.32 8.75
CA PHE A 200 3.14 3.67 9.97
C PHE A 200 2.18 4.02 11.09
N GLY A 201 1.13 4.79 10.79
CA GLY A 201 0.08 5.16 11.74
C GLY A 201 -0.63 3.94 12.33
N VAL A 202 -0.99 2.96 11.49
CA VAL A 202 -1.56 1.69 11.98
C VAL A 202 -0.56 0.95 12.87
N PHE A 203 0.65 0.67 12.39
CA PHE A 203 1.62 -0.15 13.14
C PHE A 203 2.02 0.47 14.49
N THR A 204 2.17 1.79 14.52
CA THR A 204 2.53 2.55 15.73
C THR A 204 1.32 2.95 16.57
N GLU A 205 0.11 2.61 16.13
CA GLU A 205 -1.17 2.99 16.76
C GLU A 205 -1.29 4.52 16.93
N ASN A 206 -0.71 5.30 16.02
CA ASN A 206 -0.66 6.77 16.05
C ASN A 206 -1.81 7.38 15.23
N THR A 207 -2.87 7.75 15.93
CA THR A 207 -4.09 8.33 15.33
C THR A 207 -3.83 9.65 14.59
N THR A 208 -2.92 10.50 15.09
CA THR A 208 -2.58 11.77 14.43
C THR A 208 -1.94 11.50 13.07
N MET A 209 -0.95 10.62 13.03
CA MET A 209 -0.25 10.21 11.80
C MET A 209 -1.21 9.56 10.79
N TYR A 210 -2.10 8.69 11.26
CA TYR A 210 -3.09 8.05 10.39
C TYR A 210 -4.11 9.04 9.82
N ASN A 211 -4.65 9.95 10.65
CA ASN A 211 -5.61 10.96 10.19
C ASN A 211 -4.98 11.94 9.20
N GLU A 212 -3.69 12.25 9.39
CA GLU A 212 -2.92 13.01 8.41
C GLU A 212 -2.89 12.30 7.05
N ALA A 213 -2.59 11.00 7.01
CA ALA A 213 -2.60 10.21 5.77
C ALA A 213 -3.98 10.18 5.09
N ILE A 214 -5.06 10.02 5.88
CA ILE A 214 -6.44 10.08 5.36
C ILE A 214 -6.72 11.44 4.69
N SER A 215 -6.26 12.54 5.30
CA SER A 215 -6.42 13.87 4.72
C SER A 215 -5.62 14.03 3.41
N LEU A 216 -4.38 13.55 3.39
CA LEU A 216 -3.50 13.63 2.21
C LEU A 216 -4.07 12.89 1.01
N TYR A 217 -4.71 11.73 1.20
CA TYR A 217 -5.37 11.01 0.10
C TYR A 217 -6.32 11.90 -0.73
N SER A 218 -7.00 12.84 -0.07
CA SER A 218 -7.93 13.77 -0.76
C SER A 218 -7.27 15.10 -1.12
N ASN A 219 -6.43 15.64 -0.23
CA ASN A 219 -6.05 17.06 -0.22
C ASN A 219 -4.56 17.33 -0.48
N GLU A 220 -3.74 16.30 -0.70
CA GLU A 220 -2.33 16.53 -1.02
C GLU A 220 -2.23 17.32 -2.35
N LYS A 221 -1.40 18.37 -2.35
CA LYS A 221 -1.38 19.43 -3.37
C LYS A 221 -0.97 18.97 -4.77
N CYS A 222 -0.42 17.77 -4.94
CA CYS A 222 0.02 17.21 -6.23
C CYS A 222 -0.42 15.78 -6.50
N SER A 223 -0.87 15.06 -5.47
CA SER A 223 -1.12 13.63 -5.49
C SER A 223 -2.45 13.25 -4.83
N GLY A 224 -3.17 14.21 -4.26
CA GLY A 224 -4.54 14.00 -3.80
C GLY A 224 -5.42 13.49 -4.96
N LEU A 225 -6.38 12.64 -4.66
CA LEU A 225 -7.13 11.85 -5.65
C LEU A 225 -7.63 12.65 -6.86
N ALA A 226 -8.15 13.87 -6.66
CA ALA A 226 -8.68 14.72 -7.73
C ALA A 226 -7.59 15.41 -8.58
N LEU A 227 -6.40 15.59 -8.02
CA LEU A 227 -5.24 16.20 -8.68
C LEU A 227 -4.40 15.16 -9.40
N ASP A 228 -4.36 13.92 -8.90
CA ASP A 228 -3.72 12.84 -9.62
C ASP A 228 -4.64 12.27 -10.71
N ILE A 229 -5.93 12.04 -10.43
CA ILE A 229 -6.85 11.43 -11.41
C ILE A 229 -7.95 12.42 -11.76
N SER A 230 -8.05 12.79 -13.04
CA SER A 230 -9.09 13.70 -13.55
C SER A 230 -10.48 13.05 -13.51
N ALA A 231 -11.53 13.86 -13.72
CA ALA A 231 -12.90 13.34 -13.80
C ALA A 231 -13.13 12.33 -14.95
N THR A 232 -12.26 12.31 -15.96
CA THR A 232 -12.32 11.35 -17.08
C THR A 232 -11.45 10.11 -16.86
N GLY A 233 -10.73 10.04 -15.73
CA GLY A 233 -9.82 8.93 -15.39
C GLY A 233 -8.38 9.13 -15.84
N GLN A 234 -8.05 10.21 -16.55
CA GLN A 234 -6.66 10.50 -16.91
C GLN A 234 -5.84 10.75 -15.65
N SER A 235 -4.72 10.04 -15.49
CA SER A 235 -3.74 10.36 -14.46
C SER A 235 -2.88 11.57 -14.87
N SER A 236 -2.47 12.38 -13.90
CA SER A 236 -1.57 13.52 -14.05
C SER A 236 -0.18 13.14 -14.61
N GLU A 237 0.19 11.86 -14.48
CA GLU A 237 1.42 11.26 -15.01
C GLU A 237 1.26 10.71 -16.44
N SER A 238 0.05 10.73 -17.03
CA SER A 238 -0.23 10.08 -18.33
C SER A 238 0.62 10.59 -19.48
N GLY A 239 1.03 11.86 -19.43
CA GLY A 239 1.93 12.48 -20.41
C GLY A 239 3.40 12.08 -20.26
N ARG A 240 3.82 11.55 -19.09
CA ARG A 240 5.20 11.15 -18.79
C ARG A 240 5.47 9.72 -19.27
N ASP A 241 4.86 8.74 -18.60
CA ASP A 241 4.96 7.32 -18.93
C ASP A 241 3.93 6.48 -18.16
N GLN A 242 3.64 5.28 -18.67
CA GLN A 242 2.63 4.39 -18.11
C GLN A 242 3.07 3.66 -16.83
N GLY A 243 4.38 3.63 -16.55
CA GLY A 243 4.90 3.03 -15.33
C GLY A 243 4.55 3.86 -14.10
N HIS A 244 4.72 5.18 -14.18
CA HIS A 244 4.41 6.11 -13.08
C HIS A 244 2.90 6.27 -12.87
N VAL A 245 2.10 6.25 -13.94
CA VAL A 245 0.63 6.21 -13.84
C VAL A 245 0.20 5.02 -12.99
N GLN A 246 0.66 3.82 -13.34
CA GLN A 246 0.31 2.59 -12.62
C GLN A 246 0.87 2.56 -11.20
N LEU A 247 2.05 3.13 -10.95
CA LEU A 247 2.58 3.30 -9.59
C LEU A 247 1.64 4.14 -8.71
N GLY A 248 1.19 5.29 -9.20
CA GLY A 248 0.26 6.17 -8.46
C GLY A 248 -1.07 5.49 -8.15
N LEU A 249 -1.69 4.86 -9.16
CA LEU A 249 -2.94 4.10 -9.02
C LEU A 249 -2.81 2.96 -8.00
N GLY A 250 -1.71 2.22 -8.03
CA GLY A 250 -1.41 1.16 -7.06
C GLY A 250 -1.26 1.70 -5.64
N ASN A 251 -0.51 2.78 -5.47
CA ASN A 251 -0.31 3.42 -4.16
C ASN A 251 -1.63 3.93 -3.54
N LEU A 252 -2.50 4.52 -4.37
CA LEU A 252 -3.83 4.96 -3.95
C LEU A 252 -4.70 3.77 -3.53
N ALA A 253 -4.71 2.68 -4.31
CA ALA A 253 -5.46 1.47 -3.97
C ALA A 253 -4.96 0.83 -2.66
N GLU A 254 -3.65 0.79 -2.44
CA GLU A 254 -3.05 0.30 -1.18
C GLU A 254 -3.43 1.18 0.02
N SER A 255 -3.53 2.51 -0.16
CA SER A 255 -4.06 3.43 0.86
C SER A 255 -5.54 3.17 1.16
N CYS A 256 -6.36 2.97 0.13
CA CYS A 256 -7.77 2.64 0.28
C CYS A 256 -7.96 1.30 1.01
N GLN A 257 -7.12 0.30 0.70
CA GLN A 257 -7.16 -1.00 1.37
C GLN A 257 -6.90 -0.86 2.87
N ILE A 258 -5.88 -0.10 3.28
CA ILE A 258 -5.61 0.12 4.72
C ILE A 258 -6.82 0.77 5.40
N ALA A 259 -7.35 1.84 4.81
CA ALA A 259 -8.51 2.54 5.37
C ALA A 259 -9.76 1.65 5.47
N TRP A 260 -9.99 0.82 4.46
CA TRP A 260 -11.05 -0.18 4.43
C TRP A 260 -10.88 -1.23 5.54
N LEU A 261 -9.65 -1.72 5.74
CA LEU A 261 -9.36 -2.71 6.78
C LEU A 261 -9.55 -2.14 8.19
N GLN A 262 -9.17 -0.88 8.43
CA GLN A 262 -9.42 -0.15 9.69
C GLN A 262 -10.89 0.29 9.83
N GLY A 263 -11.66 0.24 8.74
CA GLY A 263 -13.08 0.58 8.65
C GLY A 263 -13.40 2.06 8.86
N THR A 264 -12.42 2.97 8.69
CA THR A 264 -12.60 4.41 8.95
C THR A 264 -13.56 5.06 7.97
N ASN A 265 -13.18 5.10 6.68
CA ASN A 265 -13.93 5.65 5.56
C ASN A 265 -13.64 4.80 4.33
N ASP A 266 -14.64 4.59 3.48
CA ASP A 266 -14.43 3.92 2.21
C ASP A 266 -13.80 4.88 1.18
N LEU A 267 -12.47 4.99 1.22
CA LEU A 267 -11.71 5.84 0.31
C LEU A 267 -11.84 5.41 -1.17
N PHE A 268 -12.18 4.14 -1.42
CA PHE A 268 -12.46 3.68 -2.78
C PHE A 268 -13.69 4.38 -3.38
N SER A 269 -14.67 4.74 -2.55
CA SER A 269 -15.91 5.37 -3.01
C SER A 269 -15.79 6.85 -3.38
N LEU A 270 -14.68 7.50 -2.99
CA LEU A 270 -14.54 8.95 -3.11
C LEU A 270 -14.64 9.45 -4.56
N LEU A 271 -15.27 10.63 -4.68
CA LEU A 271 -15.49 11.33 -5.95
C LEU A 271 -16.18 10.45 -7.02
N SER A 272 -17.19 9.68 -6.58
CA SER A 272 -17.94 8.72 -7.42
C SER A 272 -17.04 7.64 -8.00
N ASN A 273 -16.27 6.95 -7.14
CA ASN A 273 -15.30 5.92 -7.55
C ASN A 273 -14.24 6.46 -8.54
N ARG A 274 -13.65 7.63 -8.24
CA ARG A 274 -12.65 8.26 -9.12
C ARG A 274 -11.46 7.33 -9.39
N LEU A 275 -11.02 6.56 -8.38
CA LEU A 275 -9.94 5.61 -8.54
C LEU A 275 -10.30 4.50 -9.53
N LEU A 276 -11.50 3.91 -9.46
CA LEU A 276 -12.01 2.96 -10.47
C LEU A 276 -11.93 3.56 -11.88
N THR A 277 -12.39 4.79 -12.05
CA THR A 277 -12.37 5.49 -13.34
C THR A 277 -10.94 5.62 -13.87
N GLY A 278 -9.98 5.91 -12.99
CA GLY A 278 -8.56 5.94 -13.33
C GLY A 278 -7.98 4.60 -13.76
N TYR A 279 -8.35 3.51 -13.06
CA TYR A 279 -7.97 2.15 -13.44
C TYR A 279 -8.51 1.79 -14.82
N GLU A 280 -9.80 2.04 -15.10
CA GLU A 280 -10.40 1.68 -16.39
C GLU A 280 -9.88 2.52 -17.56
N TYR A 281 -9.63 3.83 -17.36
CA TYR A 281 -8.96 4.67 -18.34
C TYR A 281 -7.56 4.12 -18.68
N THR A 282 -6.76 3.86 -17.64
CA THR A 282 -5.38 3.41 -17.78
C THR A 282 -5.31 2.02 -18.41
N ALA A 283 -6.19 1.10 -17.99
CA ALA A 283 -6.30 -0.24 -18.54
C ALA A 283 -6.66 -0.20 -20.03
N LYS A 284 -7.68 0.58 -20.40
CA LYS A 284 -8.11 0.76 -21.79
C LYS A 284 -6.96 1.22 -22.68
N TYR A 285 -6.22 2.25 -22.25
CA TYR A 285 -5.10 2.78 -23.00
C TYR A 285 -3.95 1.78 -23.14
N ASN A 286 -3.56 1.11 -22.05
CA ASN A 286 -2.47 0.13 -22.03
C ASN A 286 -2.80 -1.16 -22.80
N LEU A 287 -4.08 -1.50 -22.97
CA LEU A 287 -4.52 -2.57 -23.87
C LEU A 287 -4.44 -2.22 -25.36
N GLY A 288 -3.98 -1.02 -25.71
CA GLY A 288 -3.79 -0.58 -27.10
C GLY A 288 -4.94 0.26 -27.67
N ASN A 289 -6.01 0.50 -26.91
CA ASN A 289 -7.13 1.35 -27.35
C ASN A 289 -6.79 2.84 -27.25
N THR A 290 -7.54 3.68 -27.97
CA THR A 290 -7.45 5.14 -27.84
C THR A 290 -8.28 5.65 -26.65
N VAL A 291 -7.80 6.70 -26.01
CA VAL A 291 -8.47 7.43 -24.93
C VAL A 291 -8.38 8.93 -25.19
N ALA A 292 -9.32 9.71 -24.66
CA ALA A 292 -9.22 11.17 -24.71
C ALA A 292 -8.08 11.62 -23.79
N TYR A 293 -7.27 12.58 -24.26
CA TYR A 293 -6.17 13.14 -23.48
C TYR A 293 -6.33 14.66 -23.41
N ASP A 294 -6.28 15.20 -22.20
CA ASP A 294 -6.29 16.62 -21.90
C ASP A 294 -4.87 17.04 -21.50
N ALA A 295 -4.18 17.75 -22.40
CA ALA A 295 -2.83 18.25 -22.16
C ALA A 295 -2.75 19.34 -21.07
N THR A 296 -3.90 19.91 -20.67
CA THR A 296 -3.97 20.90 -19.59
C THR A 296 -4.03 20.24 -18.21
N PHE A 297 -4.44 18.97 -18.13
CA PHE A 297 -4.43 18.18 -16.91
C PHE A 297 -3.07 17.49 -16.74
N GLN A 298 -2.18 18.17 -16.02
CA GLN A 298 -0.81 17.75 -15.76
C GLN A 298 -0.49 17.79 -14.27
N ARG A 299 0.50 17.00 -13.87
CA ARG A 299 1.05 17.04 -12.52
C ARG A 299 1.75 18.38 -12.20
N CYS A 300 1.99 18.59 -10.90
CA CYS A 300 2.93 19.60 -10.42
C CYS A 300 4.32 19.47 -11.05
N ASP A 301 4.95 20.62 -11.29
CA ASP A 301 6.34 20.73 -11.76
C ASP A 301 6.67 19.88 -13.00
N ALA A 302 5.68 19.68 -13.88
CA ALA A 302 5.85 18.92 -15.12
C ALA A 302 7.05 19.40 -15.97
N ASN A 303 7.35 20.70 -15.93
CA ASN A 303 8.50 21.33 -16.58
C ASN A 303 9.85 20.71 -16.20
N LEU A 304 10.02 20.26 -14.96
CA LEU A 304 11.29 19.66 -14.49
C LEU A 304 11.62 18.34 -15.18
N LEU A 305 10.63 17.71 -15.82
CA LEU A 305 10.75 16.43 -16.50
C LEU A 305 10.32 16.51 -17.97
N GLY A 306 10.40 17.71 -18.57
CA GLY A 306 10.16 17.92 -20.00
C GLY A 306 8.69 18.04 -20.41
N GLY A 307 7.78 18.20 -19.45
CA GLY A 307 6.38 18.59 -19.72
C GLY A 307 6.20 20.12 -19.75
N PRO A 308 4.95 20.64 -19.89
CA PRO A 308 3.70 19.95 -20.21
C PRO A 308 3.82 19.06 -21.44
N PHE A 309 3.11 17.93 -21.44
CA PHE A 309 3.12 16.98 -22.55
C PHE A 309 1.91 17.22 -23.44
N ASN A 310 2.13 17.46 -24.73
CA ASN A 310 1.04 17.72 -25.68
C ASN A 310 0.26 16.44 -26.07
N VAL A 311 0.82 15.27 -25.78
CA VAL A 311 0.25 13.97 -26.11
C VAL A 311 0.43 13.01 -24.95
N ILE A 312 -0.49 12.05 -24.82
CA ILE A 312 -0.33 10.93 -23.90
C ILE A 312 0.90 10.10 -24.26
N SER A 313 1.69 9.70 -23.26
CA SER A 313 2.94 8.99 -23.48
C SER A 313 2.69 7.54 -23.92
N THR A 314 3.46 7.09 -24.92
CA THR A 314 3.53 5.67 -25.31
C THR A 314 4.58 4.90 -24.52
N THR A 315 5.41 5.58 -23.71
CA THR A 315 6.47 4.94 -22.93
C THR A 315 5.87 3.97 -21.90
N GLY A 316 6.31 2.72 -21.95
CA GLY A 316 5.81 1.64 -21.08
C GLY A 316 4.39 1.15 -21.43
N ARG A 317 3.79 1.60 -22.53
CA ARG A 317 2.45 1.18 -22.93
C ARG A 317 2.42 -0.32 -23.24
N GLY A 318 1.46 -1.02 -22.64
CA GLY A 318 1.32 -2.47 -22.78
C GLY A 318 2.12 -3.29 -21.76
N THR A 319 2.86 -2.61 -20.87
CA THR A 319 3.46 -3.23 -19.68
C THR A 319 2.52 -3.02 -18.50
N PHE A 320 2.17 -4.12 -17.82
CA PHE A 320 1.21 -4.11 -16.71
C PHE A 320 1.92 -4.28 -15.37
N ARG A 321 1.78 -3.31 -14.47
CA ARG A 321 2.19 -3.46 -13.07
C ARG A 321 1.16 -4.31 -12.31
N PRO A 322 1.56 -5.04 -11.26
CA PRO A 322 0.67 -5.88 -10.47
C PRO A 322 -0.18 -5.03 -9.49
N ILE A 323 -1.16 -4.32 -10.03
CA ILE A 323 -2.02 -3.38 -9.28
C ILE A 323 -3.52 -3.68 -9.47
N TYR A 324 -3.88 -4.54 -10.42
CA TYR A 324 -5.26 -4.64 -10.89
C TYR A 324 -6.11 -5.52 -9.99
N GLU A 325 -5.53 -6.56 -9.40
CA GLU A 325 -6.25 -7.53 -8.56
C GLU A 325 -6.86 -6.89 -7.30
N LEU A 326 -6.12 -5.99 -6.63
CA LEU A 326 -6.63 -5.31 -5.43
C LEU A 326 -7.85 -4.45 -5.76
N ALA A 327 -7.75 -3.61 -6.79
CA ALA A 327 -8.85 -2.75 -7.21
C ALA A 327 -10.05 -3.56 -7.71
N TYR A 328 -9.80 -4.62 -8.48
CA TYR A 328 -10.84 -5.49 -9.03
C TYR A 328 -11.57 -6.28 -7.93
N ALA A 329 -10.84 -6.80 -6.96
CA ALA A 329 -11.42 -7.48 -5.80
C ALA A 329 -12.38 -6.55 -5.05
N HIS A 330 -11.96 -5.31 -4.77
CA HIS A 330 -12.81 -4.35 -4.07
C HIS A 330 -14.03 -3.94 -4.91
N TYR A 331 -13.82 -3.37 -6.10
CA TYR A 331 -14.91 -2.75 -6.85
C TYR A 331 -15.86 -3.76 -7.50
N VAL A 332 -15.34 -4.87 -8.05
CA VAL A 332 -16.14 -5.82 -8.81
C VAL A 332 -16.57 -6.99 -7.94
N SER A 333 -15.61 -7.68 -7.33
CA SER A 333 -15.91 -8.93 -6.61
C SER A 333 -16.71 -8.69 -5.33
N LEU A 334 -16.39 -7.62 -4.59
CA LEU A 334 -17.13 -7.22 -3.39
C LEU A 334 -18.21 -6.17 -3.70
N GLY A 335 -17.91 -5.19 -4.55
CA GLY A 335 -18.78 -4.05 -4.83
C GLY A 335 -19.83 -4.26 -5.92
N GLY A 336 -19.74 -5.33 -6.72
CA GLY A 336 -20.68 -5.61 -7.81
C GLY A 336 -20.63 -4.61 -8.98
N LEU A 337 -19.58 -3.79 -9.08
CA LEU A 337 -19.37 -2.86 -10.19
C LEU A 337 -18.74 -3.56 -11.41
N SER A 338 -18.42 -2.79 -12.45
CA SER A 338 -17.80 -3.30 -13.68
C SER A 338 -16.47 -2.61 -13.95
N MET A 339 -15.45 -3.42 -14.25
CA MET A 339 -14.11 -2.97 -14.67
C MET A 339 -13.63 -3.83 -15.87
N PRO A 340 -14.29 -3.74 -17.04
CA PRO A 340 -14.06 -4.64 -18.16
C PRO A 340 -12.66 -4.58 -18.77
N PHE A 341 -11.98 -3.41 -18.74
CA PHE A 341 -10.61 -3.32 -19.25
C PHE A 341 -9.61 -3.88 -18.24
N SER A 342 -9.82 -3.63 -16.95
CA SER A 342 -9.00 -4.23 -15.90
C SER A 342 -9.13 -5.76 -15.89
N LEU A 343 -10.34 -6.30 -16.10
CA LEU A 343 -10.55 -7.74 -16.26
C LEU A 343 -9.77 -8.33 -17.44
N GLN A 344 -9.73 -7.63 -18.57
CA GLN A 344 -8.93 -8.07 -19.73
C GLN A 344 -7.43 -8.14 -19.39
N ILE A 345 -6.91 -7.19 -18.61
CA ILE A 345 -5.52 -7.22 -18.15
C ILE A 345 -5.30 -8.40 -17.19
N ILE A 346 -6.17 -8.57 -16.20
CA ILE A 346 -6.09 -9.68 -15.23
C ILE A 346 -6.07 -11.03 -15.96
N ASN A 347 -6.95 -11.22 -16.96
CA ASN A 347 -6.99 -12.44 -17.76
C ASN A 347 -5.76 -12.61 -18.67
N LYS A 348 -5.19 -11.50 -19.17
CA LYS A 348 -4.01 -11.52 -20.03
C LYS A 348 -2.72 -11.81 -19.26
N VAL A 349 -2.59 -11.27 -18.04
CA VAL A 349 -1.45 -11.48 -17.16
C VAL A 349 -1.53 -12.86 -16.50
N GLY A 350 -2.73 -13.33 -16.15
CA GLY A 350 -2.97 -14.63 -15.53
C GLY A 350 -2.65 -14.63 -14.04
N THR A 351 -1.37 -14.50 -13.71
CA THR A 351 -0.82 -14.39 -12.34
C THR A 351 0.03 -13.13 -12.22
N GLU A 352 -0.32 -12.25 -11.28
CA GLU A 352 0.46 -11.04 -11.00
C GLU A 352 1.78 -11.40 -10.28
N GLU A 353 2.86 -11.63 -11.04
CA GLU A 353 4.19 -11.88 -10.47
C GLU A 353 4.72 -10.71 -9.61
N GLY A 354 5.81 -10.96 -8.90
CA GLY A 354 6.56 -9.93 -8.17
C GLY A 354 6.96 -8.75 -9.06
N ASN A 355 7.07 -7.55 -8.46
CA ASN A 355 7.48 -6.36 -9.19
C ASN A 355 8.97 -6.44 -9.60
N THR A 356 9.28 -6.13 -10.86
CA THR A 356 10.66 -6.05 -11.37
C THR A 356 11.50 -4.98 -10.67
N SER A 357 10.84 -3.99 -10.06
CA SER A 357 11.42 -3.03 -9.13
C SER A 357 10.96 -3.36 -7.71
N PRO A 358 11.84 -3.86 -6.82
CA PRO A 358 11.50 -4.17 -5.43
C PRO A 358 10.82 -2.97 -4.74
N ALA A 359 9.82 -3.24 -3.90
CA ALA A 359 9.04 -2.27 -3.13
C ALA A 359 8.22 -1.19 -3.87
N ASP A 360 8.37 -1.02 -5.19
CA ASP A 360 7.51 -0.12 -6.00
C ASP A 360 6.02 -0.53 -5.97
N GLY A 361 5.72 -1.76 -5.58
CA GLY A 361 4.36 -2.26 -5.36
C GLY A 361 4.39 -3.61 -4.66
N SER A 362 3.30 -4.02 -4.03
CA SER A 362 3.28 -5.23 -3.20
C SER A 362 3.26 -6.57 -3.97
N GLY A 363 3.10 -6.55 -5.31
CA GLY A 363 3.15 -7.74 -6.19
C GLY A 363 2.05 -8.77 -5.90
N TRP A 364 2.08 -9.96 -6.53
CA TRP A 364 1.38 -11.17 -6.05
C TRP A 364 -0.12 -11.00 -5.78
N GLY A 365 -0.79 -10.15 -6.57
CA GLY A 365 -2.17 -9.76 -6.30
C GLY A 365 -3.16 -10.89 -6.57
N THR A 366 -2.83 -11.83 -7.45
CA THR A 366 -3.68 -13.00 -7.71
C THR A 366 -3.81 -13.85 -6.46
N LEU A 367 -2.69 -14.17 -5.79
CA LEU A 367 -2.70 -14.85 -4.49
C LEU A 367 -3.43 -13.99 -3.42
N LYS A 368 -3.04 -12.72 -3.30
CA LYS A 368 -3.43 -11.88 -2.16
C LYS A 368 -4.87 -11.38 -2.21
N TYR A 369 -5.44 -11.11 -3.38
CA TYR A 369 -6.69 -10.35 -3.49
C TYR A 369 -7.78 -11.05 -4.32
N ARG A 370 -7.44 -11.94 -5.25
CA ARG A 370 -8.47 -12.58 -6.10
C ARG A 370 -9.44 -13.42 -5.27
N LEU A 371 -10.74 -13.17 -5.47
CA LEU A 371 -11.87 -13.79 -4.75
C LEU A 371 -12.60 -14.82 -5.61
#